data_AF-A0A924G567-F1
#
_entry.id   AF-A0A924G567-F1
#
_cell.length_a   1.000
_cell.length_b   1.000
_cell.length_c   1.000
_cell.angle_alpha   90.00
_cell.angle_beta   90.00
_cell.angle_gamma   90.00
#
_symmetry.space_group_name_H-M   'P 1'
#
loop_
_entity.id
_entity.type
_entity.pdbx_description
1 polymer ?
#
loop_
_entity_poly.entity_id
_entity_poly.type
_entity_poly.pdbx_seq_one_letter_code
_entity_poly.pdbx_strand_id
1 'polypeptide(L)'
;MKTKNIFPSLIITATLFVTIITACRKDAAPAAEAPIYSYNEEFDTLANSFAKGWVALNNSRPIGLSTWNQASIEGLDAKGKAFVSSYPFSAQSAVYSGKDFIMINQNAVENQGTISAWLVSPTTNMKNGDQITFWTRTVPQNFNGAGKDVAERMQVRLSPNANSIQVGSTATSVGDFTTLMLDINPTYVTTGVNAYPKNWNQYTLTIAGLPPTVQGRRFAFRYFVENGGSAAGRAFCVGIDNVSFISK
;
A
#
# COMPACT_ATOMS: atom_id res chain seq x y z
N MET A 1 48.26 15.64 107.54
CA MET A 1 48.36 14.36 106.79
C MET A 1 47.76 14.61 105.41
N LYS A 2 48.54 14.47 104.34
CA LYS A 2 48.25 14.98 102.98
C LYS A 2 47.05 14.26 102.34
N THR A 3 46.01 15.01 101.98
CA THR A 3 44.89 14.57 101.13
C THR A 3 45.30 14.59 99.66
N LYS A 4 45.20 13.44 98.99
CA LYS A 4 45.47 13.25 97.55
C LYS A 4 44.23 13.67 96.74
N ASN A 5 44.40 14.64 95.83
CA ASN A 5 43.42 14.95 94.79
C ASN A 5 43.63 13.99 93.61
N ILE A 6 42.58 13.27 93.20
CA ILE A 6 42.53 12.47 91.98
C ILE A 6 41.43 13.07 91.10
N PHE A 7 41.83 13.69 89.98
CA PHE A 7 40.91 14.07 88.90
C PHE A 7 40.85 12.92 87.89
N PRO A 8 39.67 12.46 87.45
CA PRO A 8 39.58 11.60 86.27
C PRO A 8 39.46 12.47 85.01
N SER A 9 40.33 12.22 84.04
CA SER A 9 40.28 12.79 82.69
C SER A 9 39.22 12.04 81.88
N LEU A 10 38.22 12.76 81.36
CA LEU A 10 37.18 12.22 80.48
C LEU A 10 37.57 12.54 79.03
N ILE A 11 38.02 11.53 78.28
CA ILE A 11 38.32 11.65 76.84
C ILE A 11 37.02 11.39 76.07
N ILE A 12 36.50 12.40 75.37
CA ILE A 12 35.33 12.29 74.49
C ILE A 12 35.86 12.16 73.05
N THR A 13 35.75 10.97 72.48
CA THR A 13 36.07 10.70 71.06
C THR A 13 34.82 10.95 70.22
N ALA A 14 34.84 11.98 69.38
CA ALA A 14 33.73 12.29 68.47
C ALA A 14 33.88 11.52 67.15
N THR A 15 33.00 10.53 66.92
CA THR A 15 32.95 9.77 65.67
C THR A 15 32.12 10.54 64.64
N LEU A 16 32.76 11.04 63.58
CA LEU A 16 32.10 11.73 62.47
C LEU A 16 31.50 10.69 61.51
N PHE A 17 30.18 10.54 61.51
CA PHE A 17 29.47 9.75 60.49
C PHE A 17 29.29 10.59 59.22
N VAL A 18 29.96 10.21 58.14
CA VAL A 18 29.75 10.79 56.80
C VAL A 18 28.60 10.05 56.13
N THR A 19 27.44 10.69 56.02
CA THR A 19 26.31 10.21 55.21
C THR A 19 26.54 10.56 53.74
N ILE A 20 26.82 9.56 52.91
CA ILE A 20 26.84 9.70 51.46
C ILE A 20 25.39 9.72 50.97
N ILE A 21 24.88 10.90 50.63
CA ILE A 21 23.56 11.05 50.02
C ILE A 21 23.70 10.74 48.52
N THR A 22 23.46 9.49 48.13
CA THR A 22 23.31 9.14 46.72
C THR A 22 21.98 9.71 46.23
N ALA A 23 22.01 10.88 45.59
CA ALA A 23 20.85 11.42 44.90
C ALA A 23 20.49 10.45 43.76
N CYS A 24 19.39 9.70 43.91
CA CYS A 24 18.79 8.96 42.80
C CYS A 24 18.47 9.97 41.69
N ARG A 25 19.29 10.02 40.64
CA ARG A 25 18.87 10.68 39.40
C ARG A 25 17.66 9.89 38.90
N LYS A 26 16.50 10.54 38.85
CA LYS A 26 15.33 9.98 38.19
C LYS A 26 15.74 9.73 36.74
N ASP A 27 15.85 8.47 36.34
CA ASP A 27 16.12 8.11 34.96
C ASP A 27 15.08 8.80 34.07
N ALA A 28 15.54 9.38 32.96
CA ALA A 28 14.64 9.98 31.99
C ALA A 28 13.66 8.88 31.54
N ALA A 29 12.37 9.19 31.55
CA ALA A 29 11.37 8.27 31.03
C ALA A 29 11.79 7.86 29.60
N PRO A 30 11.70 6.56 29.24
CA PRO A 30 11.95 6.13 27.88
C PRO A 30 11.15 7.01 26.90
N ALA A 31 11.76 7.38 25.78
CA ALA A 31 11.02 8.09 24.74
C ALA A 31 9.78 7.27 24.38
N ALA A 32 8.62 7.93 24.28
CA ALA A 32 7.40 7.27 23.87
C ALA A 32 7.63 6.54 22.55
N GLU A 33 7.19 5.28 22.47
CA GLU A 33 7.25 4.54 21.21
C GLU A 33 6.51 5.32 20.13
N ALA A 34 7.15 5.44 18.96
CA ALA A 34 6.54 6.14 17.84
C ALA A 34 5.22 5.44 17.46
N PRO A 35 4.14 6.19 17.19
CA PRO A 35 2.88 5.60 16.76
C PRO A 35 3.10 4.71 15.53
N ILE A 36 2.56 3.49 15.58
CA ILE A 36 2.59 2.53 14.48
C ILE A 36 1.40 2.83 13.56
N TYR A 37 1.68 3.24 12.33
CA TYR A 37 0.67 3.58 11.32
C TYR A 37 0.35 2.42 10.36
N SER A 38 0.81 1.21 10.66
CA SER A 38 0.66 0.04 9.80
C SER A 38 -0.80 -0.40 9.67
N TYR A 39 -1.17 -0.89 8.49
CA TYR A 39 -2.49 -1.51 8.24
C TYR A 39 -2.41 -2.57 7.15
N ASN A 40 -3.45 -3.40 7.07
CA ASN A 40 -3.65 -4.39 6.02
C ASN A 40 -5.01 -4.19 5.34
N GLU A 41 -5.05 -4.33 4.02
CA GLU A 41 -6.26 -4.34 3.20
C GLU A 41 -6.30 -5.59 2.33
N GLU A 42 -7.24 -6.48 2.64
CA GLU A 42 -7.48 -7.75 1.92
C GLU A 42 -8.61 -7.62 0.89
N PHE A 43 -9.30 -6.47 0.80
CA PHE A 43 -10.41 -6.27 -0.14
C PHE A 43 -11.52 -7.32 -0.06
N ASP A 44 -11.77 -7.87 1.13
CA ASP A 44 -12.88 -8.78 1.44
C ASP A 44 -14.22 -8.25 0.90
N THR A 45 -14.46 -6.95 1.11
CA THR A 45 -15.57 -6.24 0.46
C THR A 45 -15.15 -4.82 0.09
N LEU A 46 -15.45 -4.40 -1.14
CA LEU A 46 -15.14 -3.03 -1.57
C LEU A 46 -15.89 -1.95 -0.80
N ALA A 47 -17.09 -2.24 -0.29
CA ALA A 47 -17.81 -1.30 0.56
C ALA A 47 -16.97 -0.94 1.80
N ASN A 48 -16.33 -1.94 2.43
CA ASN A 48 -15.45 -1.71 3.56
C ASN A 48 -14.16 -1.00 3.14
N SER A 49 -13.54 -1.39 2.02
CA SER A 49 -12.32 -0.74 1.53
C SER A 49 -12.56 0.74 1.22
N PHE A 50 -13.66 1.08 0.54
CA PHE A 50 -14.02 2.48 0.27
C PHE A 50 -14.40 3.25 1.54
N ALA A 51 -15.07 2.62 2.51
CA ALA A 51 -15.32 3.22 3.82
C ALA A 51 -14.03 3.52 4.59
N LYS A 52 -12.97 2.72 4.41
CA LYS A 52 -11.62 2.99 4.94
C LYS A 52 -10.89 4.11 4.17
N GLY A 53 -11.43 4.60 3.07
CA GLY A 53 -10.91 5.76 2.33
C GLY A 53 -10.10 5.41 1.07
N TRP A 54 -10.17 4.17 0.59
CA TRP A 54 -9.72 3.84 -0.78
C TRP A 54 -10.60 4.56 -1.81
N VAL A 55 -10.00 4.97 -2.93
CA VAL A 55 -10.71 5.70 -3.99
C VAL A 55 -10.35 5.13 -5.35
N ALA A 56 -11.35 4.78 -6.16
CA ALA A 56 -11.18 4.33 -7.53
C ALA A 56 -11.49 5.47 -8.52
N LEU A 57 -10.59 5.74 -9.46
CA LEU A 57 -10.74 6.79 -10.47
C LEU A 57 -10.37 6.25 -11.85
N ASN A 58 -11.05 6.70 -12.90
CA ASN A 58 -10.76 6.28 -14.27
C ASN A 58 -10.45 7.49 -15.16
N ASN A 59 -9.19 7.63 -15.55
CA ASN A 59 -8.70 8.64 -16.48
C ASN A 59 -8.44 8.09 -17.89
N SER A 60 -8.89 6.86 -18.17
CA SER A 60 -8.74 6.24 -19.49
C SER A 60 -9.35 7.08 -20.60
N ARG A 61 -8.78 6.98 -21.80
CA ARG A 61 -9.26 7.71 -22.98
C ARG A 61 -9.26 6.79 -24.20
N PRO A 62 -10.41 6.60 -24.88
CA PRO A 62 -11.76 7.03 -24.47
C PRO A 62 -12.22 6.40 -23.13
N ILE A 63 -13.15 7.02 -22.41
CA ILE A 63 -13.57 6.51 -21.10
C ILE A 63 -14.44 5.26 -21.27
N GLY A 64 -14.07 4.16 -20.61
CA GLY A 64 -14.85 2.92 -20.61
C GLY A 64 -15.81 2.81 -19.41
N LEU A 65 -16.45 1.65 -19.29
CA LEU A 65 -17.47 1.38 -18.26
C LEU A 65 -16.91 0.78 -16.97
N SER A 66 -15.68 0.23 -16.98
CA SER A 66 -15.09 -0.41 -15.80
C SER A 66 -14.25 0.57 -14.97
N THR A 67 -14.27 0.36 -13.66
CA THR A 67 -13.34 0.92 -12.67
C THR A 67 -12.94 -0.21 -11.71
N TRP A 68 -12.05 0.06 -10.75
CA TRP A 68 -11.62 -0.95 -9.79
C TRP A 68 -12.84 -1.50 -9.01
N ASN A 69 -13.13 -2.79 -9.18
CA ASN A 69 -14.35 -3.45 -8.73
C ASN A 69 -14.05 -4.80 -8.04
N GLN A 70 -15.02 -5.29 -7.27
CA GLN A 70 -14.90 -6.58 -6.59
C GLN A 70 -14.85 -7.66 -7.66
N ALA A 71 -13.77 -8.43 -7.70
CA ALA A 71 -13.46 -9.49 -8.66
C ALA A 71 -14.60 -9.89 -9.63
N SER A 72 -14.88 -9.06 -10.63
CA SER A 72 -15.84 -9.33 -11.68
C SER A 72 -15.40 -8.77 -13.01
N ILE A 73 -15.44 -9.60 -14.04
CA ILE A 73 -15.42 -9.15 -15.42
C ILE A 73 -16.87 -8.90 -15.81
N GLU A 74 -17.20 -7.63 -16.06
CA GLU A 74 -18.51 -7.27 -16.62
C GLU A 74 -18.48 -7.57 -18.12
N GLY A 75 -19.35 -8.48 -18.56
CA GLY A 75 -19.64 -8.71 -19.98
C GLY A 75 -21.11 -8.43 -20.24
N LEU A 76 -21.45 -7.89 -21.41
CA LEU A 76 -22.83 -7.85 -21.87
C LEU A 76 -23.15 -9.14 -22.62
N ASP A 77 -24.30 -9.74 -22.38
CA ASP A 77 -24.81 -10.83 -23.21
C ASP A 77 -25.25 -10.31 -24.59
N ALA A 78 -25.63 -11.25 -25.47
CA ALA A 78 -26.11 -10.93 -26.82
C ALA A 78 -27.37 -10.03 -26.85
N LYS A 79 -27.98 -9.75 -25.69
CA LYS A 79 -29.15 -8.87 -25.51
C LYS A 79 -28.80 -7.59 -24.74
N GLY A 80 -27.52 -7.30 -24.51
CA GLY A 80 -27.08 -6.11 -23.78
C GLY A 80 -27.29 -6.18 -22.27
N LYS A 81 -27.59 -7.35 -21.70
CA LYS A 81 -27.71 -7.53 -20.25
C LYS A 81 -26.36 -7.92 -19.67
N ALA A 82 -25.93 -7.28 -18.59
CA ALA A 82 -24.74 -7.71 -17.85
C ALA A 82 -24.84 -9.19 -17.47
N PHE A 83 -23.92 -10.01 -17.96
CA PHE A 83 -23.81 -11.42 -17.64
C PHE A 83 -23.06 -11.62 -16.32
N VAL A 84 -23.23 -12.81 -15.75
CA VAL A 84 -22.80 -13.24 -14.41
C VAL A 84 -21.37 -12.79 -14.08
N SER A 85 -21.20 -12.18 -12.90
CA SER A 85 -19.91 -11.88 -12.28
C SER A 85 -19.00 -13.11 -12.28
N SER A 86 -18.11 -13.18 -13.27
CA SER A 86 -17.07 -14.19 -13.41
C SER A 86 -15.73 -13.57 -13.03
N TYR A 87 -14.93 -14.32 -12.30
CA TYR A 87 -13.58 -13.96 -11.90
C TYR A 87 -12.63 -15.03 -12.45
N PRO A 88 -11.59 -14.65 -13.20
CA PRO A 88 -10.77 -15.61 -13.95
C PRO A 88 -9.77 -16.38 -13.06
N PHE A 89 -9.61 -15.98 -11.80
CA PHE A 89 -8.74 -16.60 -10.81
C PHE A 89 -9.20 -16.24 -9.39
N SER A 90 -8.95 -17.13 -8.42
CA SER A 90 -9.29 -16.89 -7.02
C SER A 90 -8.39 -15.85 -6.34
N ALA A 91 -8.91 -15.23 -5.28
CA ALA A 91 -8.17 -14.36 -4.36
C ALA A 91 -6.87 -15.00 -3.85
N GLN A 92 -5.91 -14.15 -3.46
CA GLN A 92 -4.67 -14.55 -2.79
C GLN A 92 -4.96 -14.92 -1.34
N SER A 93 -5.74 -14.08 -0.66
CA SER A 93 -6.30 -14.31 0.67
C SER A 93 -7.82 -14.31 0.53
N ALA A 94 -8.51 -15.33 1.02
CA ALA A 94 -9.97 -15.44 0.90
C ALA A 94 -10.58 -15.72 2.27
N VAL A 95 -11.47 -14.84 2.72
CA VAL A 95 -12.18 -14.96 4.01
C VAL A 95 -13.61 -15.43 3.80
N TYR A 96 -14.32 -14.80 2.87
CA TYR A 96 -15.72 -15.03 2.56
C TYR A 96 -15.90 -15.71 1.20
N SER A 97 -15.05 -15.41 0.21
CA SER A 97 -15.19 -15.95 -1.14
C SER A 97 -13.90 -15.94 -1.94
N GLY A 98 -13.87 -16.71 -3.04
CA GLY A 98 -12.79 -16.62 -4.03
C GLY A 98 -12.69 -15.27 -4.76
N LYS A 99 -13.61 -14.32 -4.49
CA LYS A 99 -13.69 -12.98 -5.07
C LYS A 99 -13.09 -11.90 -4.18
N ASP A 100 -12.55 -12.25 -3.02
CA ASP A 100 -12.05 -11.33 -1.98
C ASP A 100 -10.73 -10.67 -2.41
N PHE A 101 -10.77 -9.94 -3.51
CA PHE A 101 -9.69 -9.15 -4.05
C PHE A 101 -10.29 -8.07 -4.97
N ILE A 102 -9.53 -7.01 -5.22
CA ILE A 102 -9.95 -5.94 -6.11
C ILE A 102 -9.35 -6.14 -7.51
N MET A 103 -10.13 -5.90 -8.55
CA MET A 103 -9.67 -6.04 -9.94
C MET A 103 -10.09 -4.89 -10.83
N ILE A 104 -9.41 -4.77 -11.96
CA ILE A 104 -9.76 -3.87 -13.05
C ILE A 104 -9.55 -4.63 -14.37
N ASN A 105 -10.36 -4.31 -15.38
CA ASN A 105 -10.30 -4.98 -16.67
C ASN A 105 -10.20 -4.01 -17.86
N GLN A 106 -10.01 -4.58 -19.04
CA GLN A 106 -9.88 -3.90 -20.33
C GLN A 106 -11.03 -2.93 -20.65
N ASN A 107 -12.21 -3.09 -20.06
CA ASN A 107 -13.35 -2.20 -20.27
C ASN A 107 -13.20 -0.86 -19.51
N ALA A 108 -12.04 -0.61 -18.87
CA ALA A 108 -11.69 0.71 -18.34
C ALA A 108 -11.57 1.76 -19.47
N VAL A 109 -11.28 1.31 -20.69
CA VAL A 109 -11.30 2.10 -21.93
C VAL A 109 -12.41 1.58 -22.84
N GLU A 110 -13.08 2.47 -23.57
CA GLU A 110 -14.07 2.07 -24.56
C GLU A 110 -13.36 1.55 -25.82
N ASN A 111 -13.61 0.27 -26.16
CA ASN A 111 -13.05 -0.47 -27.31
C ASN A 111 -11.51 -0.55 -27.35
N GLN A 112 -10.84 0.58 -27.58
CA GLN A 112 -9.40 0.70 -27.71
C GLN A 112 -8.93 2.10 -27.29
N GLY A 113 -7.83 2.18 -26.56
CA GLY A 113 -7.18 3.44 -26.25
C GLY A 113 -6.09 3.30 -25.20
N THR A 114 -5.92 4.33 -24.38
CA THR A 114 -5.01 4.27 -23.22
C THR A 114 -5.81 4.08 -21.95
N ILE A 115 -5.61 2.92 -21.31
CA ILE A 115 -6.17 2.65 -19.98
C ILE A 115 -5.35 3.41 -18.95
N SER A 116 -6.04 4.09 -18.03
CA SER A 116 -5.44 4.77 -16.88
C SER A 116 -6.42 4.74 -15.69
N ALA A 117 -6.58 3.56 -15.10
CA ALA A 117 -7.44 3.33 -13.95
C ALA A 117 -6.62 3.33 -12.65
N TRP A 118 -7.02 4.15 -11.70
CA TRP A 118 -6.30 4.42 -10.45
C TRP A 118 -7.05 3.86 -9.25
N LEU A 119 -6.34 3.18 -8.37
CA LEU A 119 -6.78 2.80 -7.04
C LEU A 119 -5.88 3.50 -6.02
N VAL A 120 -6.42 4.52 -5.38
CA VAL A 120 -5.71 5.39 -4.44
C VAL A 120 -5.93 4.89 -3.01
N SER A 121 -4.84 4.72 -2.26
CA SER A 121 -4.86 4.29 -0.85
C SER A 121 -5.58 5.29 0.05
N PRO A 122 -6.04 4.89 1.24
CA PRO A 122 -6.42 5.81 2.31
C PRO A 122 -5.30 6.80 2.66
N THR A 123 -5.67 7.90 3.33
CA THR A 123 -4.70 8.80 3.95
C THR A 123 -3.84 8.00 4.93
N THR A 124 -2.54 7.97 4.70
CA THR A 124 -1.59 7.20 5.51
C THR A 124 -0.51 8.12 6.04
N ASN A 125 -0.18 8.03 7.32
CA ASN A 125 0.97 8.76 7.86
C ASN A 125 2.26 8.03 7.47
N MET A 126 3.08 8.67 6.65
CA MET A 126 4.27 8.06 6.04
C MET A 126 5.55 8.82 6.36
N LYS A 127 6.65 8.09 6.42
CA LYS A 127 8.03 8.60 6.44
C LYS A 127 8.92 7.75 5.53
N ASN A 128 10.11 8.27 5.23
CA ASN A 128 11.13 7.51 4.51
C ASN A 128 11.50 6.24 5.30
N GLY A 129 11.59 5.10 4.61
CA GLY A 129 11.88 3.79 5.21
C GLY A 129 10.65 2.92 5.45
N ASP A 130 9.45 3.49 5.50
CA ASP A 130 8.19 2.71 5.55
C ASP A 130 8.04 1.86 4.29
N GLN A 131 7.23 0.80 4.36
CA GLN A 131 7.06 -0.15 3.27
C GLN A 131 5.61 -0.30 2.82
N ILE A 132 5.43 -0.56 1.53
CA ILE A 132 4.17 -1.01 0.92
C ILE A 132 4.42 -2.42 0.38
N THR A 133 3.63 -3.39 0.84
CA THR A 133 3.61 -4.75 0.28
C THR A 133 2.25 -5.01 -0.36
N PHE A 134 2.21 -5.75 -1.46
CA PHE A 134 0.96 -6.13 -2.11
C PHE A 134 1.17 -7.33 -3.02
N TRP A 135 0.08 -8.04 -3.32
CA TRP A 135 0.06 -9.11 -4.30
C TRP A 135 -0.65 -8.64 -5.56
N THR A 136 -0.14 -9.07 -6.72
CA THR A 136 -0.84 -8.85 -7.98
C THR A 136 -0.65 -10.02 -8.94
N ARG A 137 -1.63 -10.20 -9.82
CA ARG A 137 -1.55 -11.11 -10.96
C ARG A 137 -2.46 -10.66 -12.10
N THR A 138 -2.23 -11.27 -13.26
CA THR A 138 -3.20 -11.34 -14.36
C THR A 138 -3.70 -12.78 -14.53
N VAL A 139 -4.48 -13.01 -15.58
CA VAL A 139 -5.01 -14.31 -15.96
C VAL A 139 -3.89 -15.32 -16.23
N PRO A 140 -4.15 -16.62 -15.97
CA PRO A 140 -3.20 -17.67 -16.32
C PRO A 140 -2.96 -17.71 -17.83
N GLN A 141 -1.83 -18.32 -18.22
CA GLN A 141 -1.51 -18.55 -19.62
C GLN A 141 -2.59 -19.39 -20.30
N ASN A 142 -2.92 -19.05 -21.55
CA ASN A 142 -3.96 -19.70 -22.34
C ASN A 142 -5.35 -19.64 -21.70
N PHE A 143 -5.63 -18.59 -20.91
CA PHE A 143 -6.97 -18.38 -20.36
C PHE A 143 -8.00 -18.25 -21.49
N ASN A 144 -8.94 -19.21 -21.55
CA ASN A 144 -9.89 -19.34 -22.65
C ASN A 144 -10.77 -18.09 -22.84
N GLY A 145 -11.01 -17.32 -21.77
CA GLY A 145 -11.81 -16.10 -21.82
C GLY A 145 -11.09 -14.88 -22.45
N ALA A 146 -9.77 -14.91 -22.59
CA ALA A 146 -9.00 -13.81 -23.21
C ALA A 146 -8.76 -14.01 -24.71
N GLY A 147 -9.01 -15.21 -25.25
CA GLY A 147 -8.72 -15.58 -26.64
C GLY A 147 -7.23 -15.69 -27.01
N LYS A 148 -6.35 -14.92 -26.33
CA LYS A 148 -4.89 -14.95 -26.44
C LYS A 148 -4.25 -14.35 -25.18
N ASP A 149 -3.02 -14.77 -24.85
CA ASP A 149 -2.19 -14.09 -23.85
C ASP A 149 -1.93 -12.62 -24.28
N VAL A 150 -2.37 -11.68 -23.44
CA VAL A 150 -2.16 -10.24 -23.64
C VAL A 150 -1.22 -9.67 -22.58
N ALA A 151 -0.53 -8.58 -22.94
CA ALA A 151 0.35 -7.89 -22.00
C ALA A 151 -0.46 -6.93 -21.11
N GLU A 152 -0.19 -7.01 -19.81
CA GLU A 152 -0.68 -6.08 -18.79
C GLU A 152 0.45 -5.18 -18.30
N ARG A 153 0.11 -4.00 -17.80
CA ARG A 153 1.07 -3.09 -17.16
C ARG A 153 0.41 -2.36 -16.00
N MET A 154 1.13 -2.26 -14.88
CA MET A 154 0.68 -1.53 -13.69
C MET A 154 1.83 -0.74 -13.09
N GLN A 155 1.54 0.50 -12.71
CA GLN A 155 2.45 1.36 -11.98
C GLN A 155 2.02 1.46 -10.51
N VAL A 156 2.99 1.60 -9.61
CA VAL A 156 2.76 2.07 -8.24
C VAL A 156 3.37 3.45 -8.11
N ARG A 157 2.57 4.41 -7.66
CA ARG A 157 2.97 5.81 -7.56
C ARG A 157 2.68 6.39 -6.19
N LEU A 158 3.51 7.32 -5.75
CA LEU A 158 3.35 8.04 -4.49
C LEU A 158 3.05 9.50 -4.80
N SER A 159 2.16 10.10 -4.01
CA SER A 159 2.00 11.57 -3.95
C SER A 159 2.96 12.11 -2.90
N PRO A 160 4.15 12.64 -3.25
CA PRO A 160 5.18 12.99 -2.26
C PRO A 160 4.90 14.31 -1.54
N ASN A 161 4.08 15.18 -2.14
CA ASN A 161 3.91 16.57 -1.72
C ASN A 161 2.56 16.86 -1.04
N ALA A 162 1.56 15.99 -1.23
CA ALA A 162 0.21 16.24 -0.75
C ALA A 162 -0.52 14.95 -0.33
N ASN A 163 -1.42 15.07 0.65
CA ASN A 163 -2.50 14.09 0.82
C ASN A 163 -3.58 14.38 -0.23
N SER A 164 -3.53 13.66 -1.36
CA SER A 164 -4.31 14.02 -2.55
C SER A 164 -4.93 12.79 -3.22
N ILE A 165 -6.04 13.03 -3.91
CA ILE A 165 -6.67 12.10 -4.85
C ILE A 165 -6.61 12.62 -6.30
N GLN A 166 -5.87 13.72 -6.54
CA GLN A 166 -5.76 14.34 -7.86
C GLN A 166 -4.77 13.55 -8.73
N VAL A 167 -5.29 12.71 -9.61
CA VAL A 167 -4.53 11.85 -10.52
C VAL A 167 -4.34 12.44 -11.93
N GLY A 168 -4.59 13.75 -12.08
CA GLY A 168 -4.60 14.46 -13.37
C GLY A 168 -5.93 14.34 -14.11
N SER A 169 -5.97 14.82 -15.36
CA SER A 169 -7.20 14.94 -16.17
C SER A 169 -7.16 14.21 -17.52
N THR A 170 -6.02 13.61 -17.87
CA THR A 170 -5.79 12.87 -19.11
C THR A 170 -5.30 11.45 -18.80
N ALA A 171 -5.34 10.57 -19.82
CA ALA A 171 -4.87 9.20 -19.66
C ALA A 171 -3.37 9.10 -19.36
N THR A 172 -2.56 10.12 -19.63
CA THR A 172 -1.10 10.10 -19.40
C THR A 172 -0.68 10.95 -18.21
N SER A 173 -1.43 12.00 -17.85
CA SER A 173 -1.16 12.82 -16.66
C SER A 173 -1.23 12.01 -15.37
N VAL A 174 -0.49 12.44 -14.35
CA VAL A 174 -0.38 11.75 -13.05
C VAL A 174 -0.84 12.60 -11.86
N GLY A 175 -1.16 13.88 -12.10
CA GLY A 175 -1.50 14.83 -11.04
C GLY A 175 -0.42 14.87 -9.97
N ASP A 176 -0.82 14.71 -8.71
CA ASP A 176 0.10 14.78 -7.56
C ASP A 176 0.93 13.51 -7.35
N PHE A 177 0.61 12.40 -8.04
CA PHE A 177 1.30 11.10 -7.92
C PHE A 177 2.59 11.03 -8.75
N THR A 178 3.48 12.00 -8.52
CA THR A 178 4.66 12.26 -9.35
C THR A 178 5.80 11.25 -9.15
N THR A 179 5.88 10.61 -7.99
CA THR A 179 6.94 9.62 -7.71
C THR A 179 6.52 8.25 -8.24
N LEU A 180 7.22 7.74 -9.25
CA LEU A 180 7.06 6.36 -9.74
C LEU A 180 7.88 5.40 -8.87
N MET A 181 7.21 4.54 -8.11
CA MET A 181 7.86 3.57 -7.23
C MET A 181 8.12 2.22 -7.91
N LEU A 182 7.21 1.82 -8.80
CA LEU A 182 7.29 0.57 -9.54
C LEU A 182 6.56 0.71 -10.88
N ASP A 183 7.10 0.07 -11.92
CA ASP A 183 6.43 -0.11 -13.22
C ASP A 183 6.56 -1.58 -13.63
N ILE A 184 5.47 -2.33 -13.52
CA ILE A 184 5.43 -3.77 -13.82
C ILE A 184 5.13 -3.92 -15.31
N ASN A 185 6.01 -4.65 -16.00
CA ASN A 185 5.93 -4.92 -17.45
C ASN A 185 5.86 -3.65 -18.34
N PRO A 186 6.81 -2.70 -18.20
CA PRO A 186 6.78 -1.45 -18.96
C PRO A 186 6.98 -1.65 -20.47
N THR A 187 7.51 -2.80 -20.89
CA THR A 187 7.80 -3.15 -22.28
C THR A 187 6.75 -4.06 -22.92
N TYR A 188 5.64 -4.35 -22.22
CA TYR A 188 4.52 -5.14 -22.74
C TYR A 188 4.89 -6.54 -23.25
N VAL A 189 5.77 -7.24 -22.54
CA VAL A 189 6.05 -8.64 -22.86
C VAL A 189 4.95 -9.54 -22.31
N THR A 190 4.60 -10.60 -23.03
CA THR A 190 3.53 -11.54 -22.68
C THR A 190 4.04 -12.80 -21.98
N THR A 191 5.36 -13.02 -22.04
CA THR A 191 6.06 -14.18 -21.46
C THR A 191 7.41 -13.78 -20.88
N GLY A 192 7.97 -14.66 -20.04
CA GLY A 192 9.26 -14.45 -19.39
C GLY A 192 9.18 -13.65 -18.09
N VAL A 193 10.34 -13.43 -17.47
CA VAL A 193 10.47 -12.82 -16.13
C VAL A 193 10.03 -11.35 -16.07
N ASN A 194 9.98 -10.67 -17.21
CA ASN A 194 9.56 -9.27 -17.31
C ASN A 194 8.07 -9.13 -17.63
N ALA A 195 7.35 -10.24 -17.88
CA ALA A 195 5.92 -10.22 -18.11
C ALA A 195 5.16 -9.97 -16.81
N TYR A 196 3.94 -9.48 -16.94
CA TYR A 196 3.06 -9.38 -15.78
C TYR A 196 2.83 -10.77 -15.15
N PRO A 197 2.89 -10.89 -13.82
CA PRO A 197 2.79 -12.19 -13.16
C PRO A 197 1.47 -12.89 -13.45
N LYS A 198 1.54 -14.15 -13.90
CA LYS A 198 0.36 -14.99 -14.20
C LYS A 198 -0.17 -15.74 -12.97
N ASN A 199 0.61 -15.78 -11.89
CA ASN A 199 0.23 -16.25 -10.56
C ASN A 199 0.36 -15.09 -9.57
N TRP A 200 -0.26 -15.18 -8.40
CA TRP A 200 -0.08 -14.17 -7.35
C TRP A 200 1.41 -14.01 -7.02
N ASN A 201 1.92 -12.80 -7.23
CA ASN A 201 3.30 -12.44 -6.93
C ASN A 201 3.31 -11.22 -6.00
N GLN A 202 4.09 -11.31 -4.93
CA GLN A 202 4.24 -10.22 -3.98
C GLN A 202 5.30 -9.22 -4.44
N TYR A 203 5.04 -7.94 -4.21
CA TYR A 203 6.00 -6.86 -4.34
C TYR A 203 6.14 -6.12 -3.02
N THR A 204 7.36 -5.65 -2.73
CA THR A 204 7.68 -4.83 -1.56
C THR A 204 8.38 -3.57 -2.03
N LEU A 205 7.85 -2.41 -1.66
CA LEU A 205 8.36 -1.10 -2.05
C LEU A 205 8.71 -0.30 -0.80
N THR A 206 9.92 0.27 -0.76
CA THR A 206 10.34 1.16 0.32
C THR A 206 10.03 2.61 -0.07
N ILE A 207 9.40 3.34 0.83
CA ILE A 207 9.11 4.77 0.66
C ILE A 207 10.39 5.57 0.84
N ALA A 208 10.63 6.48 -0.10
CA ALA A 208 11.74 7.42 -0.09
C ALA A 208 11.32 8.75 -0.73
N GLY A 209 12.10 9.81 -0.52
CA GLY A 209 11.88 11.13 -1.12
C GLY A 209 10.75 11.95 -0.49
N LEU A 210 10.30 11.59 0.72
CA LEU A 210 9.37 12.40 1.52
C LEU A 210 10.13 13.45 2.36
N PRO A 211 9.46 14.56 2.73
CA PRO A 211 9.95 15.47 3.76
C PRO A 211 10.30 14.73 5.08
N PRO A 212 11.21 15.27 5.91
CA PRO A 212 11.72 14.58 7.10
C PRO A 212 10.69 14.35 8.21
N THR A 213 9.56 15.06 8.18
CA THR A 213 8.46 14.89 9.14
C THR A 213 7.46 13.87 8.63
N VAL A 214 6.92 13.03 9.53
CA VAL A 214 5.77 12.17 9.22
C VAL A 214 4.59 13.04 8.78
N GLN A 215 3.98 12.69 7.64
CA GLN A 215 2.84 13.43 7.09
C GLN A 215 1.82 12.47 6.48
N GLY A 216 0.56 12.91 6.45
CA GLY A 216 -0.49 12.27 5.68
C GLY A 216 -0.15 12.30 4.19
N ARG A 217 -0.09 11.12 3.58
CA ARG A 217 0.26 10.86 2.19
C ARG A 217 -0.59 9.71 1.64
N ARG A 218 -0.57 9.56 0.32
CA ARG A 218 -1.26 8.47 -0.39
C ARG A 218 -0.35 7.90 -1.46
N PHE A 219 -0.44 6.58 -1.63
CA PHE A 219 0.07 5.90 -2.81
C PHE A 219 -1.11 5.45 -3.67
N ALA A 220 -0.82 5.06 -4.91
CA ALA A 220 -1.83 4.56 -5.82
C ALA A 220 -1.28 3.48 -6.72
N PHE A 221 -2.13 2.52 -7.02
CA PHE A 221 -1.94 1.59 -8.13
C PHE A 221 -2.59 2.20 -9.36
N ARG A 222 -1.86 2.23 -10.47
CA ARG A 222 -2.36 2.69 -11.76
C ARG A 222 -2.24 1.57 -12.76
N TYR A 223 -3.37 0.97 -13.12
CA TYR A 223 -3.44 0.11 -14.29
C TYR A 223 -3.34 1.01 -15.52
N PHE A 224 -2.18 0.96 -16.18
CA PHE A 224 -1.79 1.88 -17.23
C PHE A 224 -1.34 1.10 -18.45
N VAL A 225 -2.22 0.99 -19.44
CA VAL A 225 -1.98 0.19 -20.64
C VAL A 225 -2.25 1.03 -21.88
N GLU A 226 -1.19 1.40 -22.59
CA GLU A 226 -1.27 2.02 -23.90
C GLU A 226 -1.69 0.97 -24.94
N ASN A 227 -2.60 1.35 -25.84
CA ASN A 227 -3.22 0.44 -26.81
C ASN A 227 -3.90 -0.75 -26.12
N GLY A 228 -4.59 -0.48 -25.02
CA GLY A 228 -5.41 -1.44 -24.28
C GLY A 228 -6.88 -1.40 -24.73
N GLY A 229 -7.66 -2.40 -24.31
CA GLY A 229 -9.10 -2.49 -24.57
C GLY A 229 -9.47 -3.77 -25.32
N SER A 230 -10.76 -4.11 -25.34
CA SER A 230 -11.27 -5.36 -25.92
C SER A 230 -11.08 -5.49 -27.44
N ALA A 231 -10.91 -4.36 -28.15
CA ALA A 231 -10.60 -4.33 -29.57
C ALA A 231 -9.09 -4.11 -29.85
N ALA A 232 -8.25 -4.13 -28.81
CA ALA A 232 -6.83 -3.83 -28.88
C ALA A 232 -5.95 -5.09 -28.73
N GLY A 233 -4.63 -4.91 -28.77
CA GLY A 233 -3.66 -6.01 -28.62
C GLY A 233 -3.15 -6.24 -27.20
N ARG A 234 -3.63 -5.46 -26.23
CA ARG A 234 -3.16 -5.44 -24.82
C ARG A 234 -4.34 -5.23 -23.88
N ALA A 235 -4.09 -5.49 -22.60
CA ALA A 235 -5.06 -5.45 -21.51
C ALA A 235 -6.15 -6.52 -21.61
N PHE A 236 -6.32 -7.26 -20.53
CA PHE A 236 -7.51 -8.06 -20.26
C PHE A 236 -8.00 -7.77 -18.84
N CYS A 237 -7.19 -8.08 -17.83
CA CYS A 237 -7.43 -7.67 -16.45
C CYS A 237 -6.22 -7.88 -15.53
N VAL A 238 -6.21 -7.15 -14.42
CA VAL A 238 -5.29 -7.39 -13.30
C VAL A 238 -6.04 -7.38 -11.97
N GLY A 239 -5.56 -8.17 -11.02
CA GLY A 239 -6.04 -8.20 -9.64
C GLY A 239 -4.97 -7.68 -8.67
N ILE A 240 -5.40 -7.05 -7.58
CA ILE A 240 -4.59 -6.69 -6.42
C ILE A 240 -5.23 -7.31 -5.18
N ASP A 241 -4.39 -7.82 -4.29
CA ASP A 241 -4.84 -8.39 -3.03
C ASP A 241 -3.80 -8.15 -1.93
N ASN A 242 -4.25 -8.21 -0.68
CA ASN A 242 -3.47 -8.23 0.55
C ASN A 242 -2.38 -7.15 0.56
N VAL A 243 -2.84 -5.89 0.51
CA VAL A 243 -2.01 -4.70 0.54
C VAL A 243 -1.72 -4.33 1.98
N SER A 244 -0.45 -4.33 2.37
CA SER A 244 -0.02 -3.86 3.68
C SER A 244 0.82 -2.60 3.56
N PHE A 245 0.52 -1.63 4.41
CA PHE A 245 1.44 -0.55 4.72
C PHE A 245 2.12 -0.86 6.06
N ILE A 246 3.44 -0.76 6.10
CA ILE A 246 4.25 -1.11 7.27
C ILE A 246 5.07 0.13 7.67
N SER A 247 4.69 0.74 8.78
CA SER A 247 5.49 1.80 9.41
C SER A 247 6.72 1.15 10.07
N LYS A 248 7.92 1.56 9.63
CA LYS A 248 9.21 1.06 10.15
C LYS A 248 9.78 1.92 11.26
#